data_AF-A0A6N7WQP0-F1
#
_entry.id   AF-A0A6N7WQP0-F1
#
_cell.length_a   1.000
_cell.length_b   1.000
_cell.length_c   1.000
_cell.angle_alpha   90.00
_cell.angle_beta   90.00
_cell.angle_gamma   90.00
#
_symmetry.space_group_name_H-M   'P 1'
#
loop_
_entity.id
_entity.type
_entity.pdbx_description
1 polymer ?
#
loop_
_entity_poly.entity_id
_entity_poly.type
_entity_poly.pdbx_seq_one_letter_code
_entity_poly.pdbx_strand_id
1 'polypeptide(L)' 'FKTFLKDKDKVLNAMELPYSNAKLEATNNLIKVIKRNAFGFSNFENFKKRILIALNIKKERTKFVLSRC' A
#
# COMPACT_ATOMS: atom_id res chain seq x y z
N PHE A 1 5.13 -26.83 16.20
CA PHE A 1 3.86 -26.59 16.93
C PHE A 1 3.87 -25.38 17.88
N LYS A 2 4.98 -25.02 18.56
CA LYS A 2 5.01 -23.85 19.48
C LYS A 2 4.71 -22.49 18.82
N THR A 3 5.11 -22.29 17.56
CA THR A 3 4.88 -21.03 16.82
C THR A 3 3.42 -20.86 16.44
N PHE A 4 2.78 -21.91 15.93
CA PHE A 4 1.35 -21.91 15.59
C PHE A 4 0.47 -21.60 16.81
N LEU A 5 0.81 -22.15 17.98
CA LEU A 5 0.09 -21.85 19.22
C LEU A 5 0.29 -20.40 19.69
N LYS A 6 1.46 -19.79 19.43
CA LYS A 6 1.73 -18.37 19.77
C LYS A 6 1.00 -17.40 18.85
N ASP A 7 0.79 -17.76 17.59
CA ASP A 7 0.15 -16.91 16.58
C ASP A 7 -1.33 -17.24 16.35
N LYS A 8 -1.92 -18.13 17.15
CA LYS A 8 -3.33 -18.58 17.03
C LYS A 8 -4.31 -17.40 17.00
N ASP A 9 -4.11 -16.40 17.86
CA ASP A 9 -4.99 -15.23 17.93
C ASP A 9 -4.89 -14.37 16.65
N LYS A 10 -3.71 -14.32 16.02
CA LYS A 10 -3.53 -13.61 14.74
C LYS A 10 -4.25 -14.33 13.60
N VAL A 11 -4.26 -15.66 13.62
CA VAL A 11 -4.97 -16.48 12.64
C VAL A 11 -6.49 -16.32 12.78
N LEU A 12 -7.00 -16.33 14.02
CA LEU A 12 -8.42 -16.05 14.29
C LEU A 12 -8.81 -14.64 13.84
N ASN A 13 -8.03 -13.63 14.21
CA ASN A 13 -8.26 -12.25 13.76
C ASN A 13 -8.22 -12.10 12.23
N ALA A 14 -7.34 -12.82 11.54
CA ALA A 14 -7.28 -12.79 10.07
C ALA A 14 -8.49 -13.47 9.40
N MET A 15 -9.15 -14.41 10.08
CA MET A 15 -10.36 -15.06 9.60
C MET A 15 -11.63 -14.25 9.90
N GLU A 16 -11.69 -13.58 11.05
CA GLU A 16 -12.84 -12.77 11.47
C GLU A 16 -12.89 -11.41 10.78
N LEU A 17 -11.73 -10.81 10.51
CA LEU A 17 -11.67 -9.48 9.92
C LEU A 17 -11.87 -9.53 8.40
N PRO A 18 -12.69 -8.64 7.81
CA PRO A 18 -12.90 -8.56 6.37
C PRO A 18 -11.73 -7.87 5.63
N TYR A 19 -10.59 -7.68 6.30
CA TYR A 19 -9.47 -6.92 5.74
C TYR A 19 -8.56 -7.82 4.90
N SER A 20 -8.35 -7.43 3.64
CA SER A 20 -7.39 -8.09 2.77
C SER A 20 -6.05 -7.33 2.75
N ASN A 21 -4.95 -8.09 2.75
CA ASN A 21 -3.61 -7.51 2.60
C ASN A 21 -3.36 -6.91 1.21
N ALA A 22 -4.23 -7.18 0.23
CA ALA A 22 -4.09 -6.74 -1.16
C ALA A 22 -3.89 -5.21 -1.27
N LYS A 23 -4.62 -4.42 -0.48
CA LYS A 23 -4.50 -2.95 -0.50
C LYS A 23 -3.15 -2.46 0.02
N LEU A 24 -2.62 -3.12 1.06
CA LEU A 24 -1.31 -2.81 1.64
C LEU A 24 -0.19 -3.19 0.68
N GLU A 25 -0.28 -4.37 0.08
CA GLU A 25 0.70 -4.87 -0.88
C GLU A 25 0.78 -4.00 -2.14
N ALA A 26 -0.36 -3.60 -2.68
CA ALA A 26 -0.43 -2.67 -3.80
C ALA A 26 0.23 -1.31 -3.48
N THR A 27 0.05 -0.82 -2.26
CA THR A 27 0.65 0.44 -1.81
C THR A 27 2.16 0.30 -1.63
N ASN A 28 2.62 -0.78 -1.00
CA ASN A 28 4.03 -1.07 -0.81
C ASN A 28 4.79 -1.23 -2.14
N ASN A 29 4.17 -1.88 -3.13
CA ASN A 29 4.76 -2.01 -4.46
C ASN A 29 4.89 -0.66 -5.17
N LEU A 30 3.90 0.22 -5.04
CA LEU A 30 3.98 1.58 -5.57
C LEU A 30 5.13 2.37 -4.93
N ILE A 31 5.27 2.31 -3.60
CA ILE A 31 6.36 2.98 -2.88
C ILE A 31 7.72 2.45 -3.32
N LYS A 32 7.86 1.12 -3.50
CA LYS A 32 9.09 0.49 -4.03
C LYS A 32 9.44 1.02 -5.43
N VAL A 33 8.45 1.16 -6.32
CA VAL A 33 8.65 1.73 -7.66
C VAL A 33 9.10 3.19 -7.58
N ILE A 34 8.45 4.01 -6.76
CA ILE A 34 8.82 5.43 -6.58
C ILE A 34 10.23 5.55 -6.02
N LYS A 35 10.60 4.70 -5.05
CA LYS A 35 11.94 4.64 -4.47
C LYS A 35 12.99 4.24 -5.52
N ARG A 36 12.69 3.26 -6.37
CA ARG A 36 13.59 2.82 -7.45
C ARG A 36 13.82 3.88 -8.53
N ASN A 37 12.77 4.63 -8.88
CA ASN A 37 12.84 5.67 -9.91
C ASN A 37 13.48 6.97 -9.40
N ALA A 38 13.75 7.08 -8.11
CA ALA A 38 14.38 8.24 -7.53
C ALA A 38 15.82 7.92 -7.18
N PHE A 39 16.75 8.50 -7.93
CA PHE A 39 18.19 8.37 -7.74
C PHE A 39 18.67 9.14 -6.49
N GLY A 40 18.17 8.76 -5.31
CA GLY A 40 18.51 9.36 -4.02
C GLY A 40 17.60 10.52 -3.64
N PHE A 41 16.58 10.25 -2.81
CA PHE A 41 15.93 11.32 -2.07
C PHE A 41 16.82 11.70 -0.88
N SER A 42 17.63 12.75 -1.02
CA SER A 42 18.40 13.29 0.11
C SER A 42 17.49 13.82 1.24
N ASN A 43 16.23 14.15 0.92
CA ASN A 43 15.23 14.62 1.87
C ASN A 43 13.98 13.72 1.85
N PHE A 44 13.65 13.14 3.01
CA PHE A 44 12.48 12.26 3.19
C PHE A 44 11.14 12.97 2.99
N GLU A 45 11.05 14.27 3.28
CA GLU A 45 9.83 15.06 3.06
C GLU A 45 9.51 15.16 1.57
N ASN A 46 10.53 15.26 0.72
CA ASN A 46 10.34 15.24 -0.74
C ASN A 46 9.87 13.87 -1.23
N PHE A 47 10.29 12.78 -0.57
CA PHE A 47 9.79 11.44 -0.87
C PHE A 47 8.30 11.28 -0.50
N LYS A 48 7.90 11.73 0.69
CA LYS A 48 6.48 11.73 1.11
C LYS A 48 5.61 12.51 0.14
N LYS A 49 6.05 13.72 -0.26
CA LYS A 49 5.32 14.56 -1.23
C LYS A 49 5.13 13.84 -2.56
N ARG A 50 6.15 13.17 -3.08
CA ARG A 50 6.03 12.37 -4.32
C ARG A 50 5.08 11.19 -4.19
N ILE A 51 5.09 10.49 -3.05
CA ILE A 51 4.13 9.40 -2.79
C ILE A 51 2.71 9.97 -2.80
N LEU A 52 2.47 11.10 -2.12
CA LEU A 52 1.16 11.73 -2.07
C LEU A 52 0.65 12.16 -3.47
N ILE A 53 1.52 12.77 -4.27
CA ILE A 53 1.19 13.16 -5.66
C ILE A 53 0.83 11.93 -6.49
N ALA A 54 1.64 10.87 -6.44
CA ALA A 54 1.37 9.64 -7.19
C ALA A 54 0.05 8.96 -6.78
N LEU A 55 -0.29 8.99 -5.49
CA LEU A 55 -1.56 8.48 -4.98
C LEU A 55 -2.75 9.31 -5.47
N ASN A 56 -2.64 10.64 -5.45
CA ASN A 56 -3.69 11.54 -5.92
C ASN A 56 -3.96 11.36 -7.43
N ILE A 57 -2.90 11.25 -8.25
CA ILE A 57 -3.03 10.98 -9.70
C ILE A 57 -3.75 9.65 -9.94
N LYS A 58 -3.39 8.60 -9.19
CA LYS A 58 -4.06 7.29 -9.32
C LYS A 58 -5.54 7.38 -8.97
N LYS A 59 -5.89 8.13 -7.92
CA LYS A 59 -7.29 8.35 -7.48
C LYS A 59 -8.10 9.10 -8.53
N GLU A 60 -7.53 10.17 -9.10
CA GLU A 60 -8.16 10.96 -10.15
C GLU A 60 -8.42 10.13 -11.41
N ARG A 61 -7.41 9.34 -11.83
CA ARG A 61 -7.56 8.40 -12.96
C ARG A 61 -8.67 7.40 -12.72
N THR A 62 -8.77 6.81 -11.54
CA THR A 62 -9.85 5.87 -11.22
C THR A 62 -11.21 6.55 -11.29
N LYS A 63 -11.32 7.78 -10.75
CA LYS A 63 -12.58 8.55 -10.77
C LYS A 63 -13.04 8.84 -12.21
N PHE A 64 -12.10 9.19 -13.09
CA PHE A 64 -12.37 9.42 -14.51
C PHE A 64 -12.77 8.15 -15.26
N VAL A 65 -12.16 7.00 -14.95
CA VAL A 65 -12.56 5.72 -15.54
C VAL A 65 -13.97 5.35 -15.09
N LEU A 66 -14.28 5.50 -13.81
CA LEU A 66 -15.61 5.22 -13.27
C LEU A 66 -16.71 6.15 -13.81
N SER A 67 -16.39 7.39 -14.20
CA SER A 67 -17.38 8.30 -14.78
C SER A 67 -17.67 8.04 -16.27
N ARG A 68 -16.92 7.14 -16.90
CA ARG A 68 -17.12 6.73 -18.31
C ARG A 68 -17.94 5.44 -18.43
N CYS A 69 -18.19 4.77 -17.31
CA CYS A 69 -19.09 3.63 -17.19
C CYS A 69 -20.45 4.13 -16.71
#